data_AF-A0A0R1U961-F1
#
_entry.id   AF-A0A0R1U961-F1
#
_cell.length_a   1.000
_cell.length_b   1.000
_cell.length_c   1.000
_cell.angle_alpha   90.00
_cell.angle_beta   90.00
_cell.angle_gamma   90.00
#
_symmetry.space_group_name_H-M   'P 1'
#
loop_
_entity.id
_entity.type
_entity.pdbx_description
1 polymer ?
#
loop_
_entity_poly.entity_id
_entity_poly.type
_entity_poly.pdbx_seq_one_letter_code
_entity_poly.pdbx_strand_id
1 'polypeptide(L)' 'MLNFDFVFVPFDLTPLYESTVQQYRWGWFGKDYLKSQVDAGLLPAKYYEEATGEKYEKADKKTSTKAN' A
#
# COMPACT_ATOMS: atom_id res chain seq x y z
N MET A 1 -26.31 -1.88 -32.87
CA MET A 1 -25.36 -2.54 -31.95
C MET A 1 -24.45 -1.44 -31.42
N LEU A 2 -24.66 -0.99 -30.16
CA LEU A 2 -23.82 0.02 -29.53
C LEU A 2 -22.63 -0.69 -28.89
N ASN A 3 -21.46 -0.54 -29.52
CA ASN A 3 -20.19 -0.96 -28.92
C ASN A 3 -19.84 0.05 -27.83
N PHE A 4 -20.02 -0.35 -26.57
CA PHE A 4 -19.50 0.40 -25.44
C PHE A 4 -18.03 0.01 -25.27
N ASP A 5 -17.16 0.82 -25.88
CA ASP A 5 -15.72 0.77 -25.67
C ASP A 5 -15.41 1.32 -24.27
N PHE A 6 -15.61 0.49 -23.23
CA PHE A 6 -15.15 0.80 -21.89
C PHE A 6 -13.64 0.61 -21.86
N VAL A 7 -12.92 1.64 -22.28
CA VAL A 7 -11.47 1.73 -22.08
C VAL A 7 -11.23 1.81 -20.57
N PHE A 8 -10.84 0.68 -19.98
CA PHE A 8 -10.41 0.60 -18.59
C PHE A 8 -9.09 1.36 -18.47
N VAL A 9 -9.16 2.64 -18.10
CA VAL A 9 -7.98 3.42 -17.76
C VAL A 9 -7.51 2.94 -16.40
N PRO A 10 -6.29 2.39 -16.26
CA PRO A 10 -5.79 2.00 -14.96
C PRO A 10 -5.75 3.25 -14.07
N PHE A 11 -6.47 3.22 -12.95
CA PHE A 11 -6.45 4.31 -11.99
C PHE A 11 -5.03 4.46 -11.44
N ASP A 12 -4.44 5.63 -11.63
CA ASP A 12 -3.15 5.95 -11.05
C ASP A 12 -3.33 6.23 -9.55
N LEU A 13 -2.86 5.30 -8.73
CA LEU A 13 -2.91 5.37 -7.27
C LEU A 13 -1.67 6.05 -6.66
N THR A 14 -0.70 6.46 -7.49
CA THR A 14 0.48 7.23 -7.08
C THR A 14 0.15 8.42 -6.16
N PRO A 15 -0.80 9.32 -6.51
CA PRO A 15 -1.13 10.46 -5.66
C PRO A 15 -1.73 10.07 -4.29
N LEU A 16 -2.42 8.92 -4.21
CA LEU A 16 -2.94 8.39 -2.95
C LEU A 16 -1.80 7.91 -2.03
N TYR A 17 -0.79 7.25 -2.61
CA TYR A 17 0.38 6.81 -1.86
C TYR A 17 1.20 7.99 -1.35
N GLU A 18 1.44 9.00 -2.18
CA GLU A 18 2.14 10.22 -1.77
C GLU A 18 1.39 10.98 -0.68
N SER A 19 0.06 11.08 -0.78
CA SER A 19 -0.77 11.66 0.28
C SER A 19 -0.64 10.88 1.59
N THR A 20 -0.59 9.54 1.53
CA THR A 20 -0.41 8.69 2.70
C THR A 20 0.95 8.92 3.36
N VAL A 21 2.01 9.11 2.58
CA VAL A 21 3.35 9.49 3.08
C VAL A 21 3.32 10.85 3.78
N GLN A 22 2.64 11.84 3.18
CA GLN A 22 2.51 13.17 3.80
C GLN A 22 1.71 13.13 5.11
N GLN A 23 0.60 12.40 5.14
CA GLN A 23 -0.22 12.23 6.34
C GLN A 23 0.57 11.56 7.48
N TYR A 24 1.42 10.57 7.16
CA TYR A 24 2.37 10.01 8.12
C TYR A 24 3.34 11.07 8.65
N ARG A 25 3.94 11.87 7.77
CA ARG A 25 4.87 12.96 8.15
C ARG A 25 4.18 14.05 8.98
N TRP A 26 2.89 14.27 8.78
CA TRP A 26 2.06 15.15 9.61
C TRP A 26 1.64 14.53 10.95
N GLY A 27 2.02 13.28 11.22
CA GLY A 27 1.73 12.60 12.48
C GLY A 27 0.29 12.13 12.63
N TRP A 28 -0.47 12.02 11.52
CA TRP A 28 -1.86 11.56 11.57
C TRP A 28 -1.98 10.09 11.97
N PHE A 29 -0.96 9.29 11.67
CA PHE A 29 -0.89 7.88 12.03
C PHE A 29 0.56 7.43 12.20
N GLY A 30 0.74 6.36 12.97
CA GLY A 30 2.04 5.75 13.25
C GLY A 30 2.48 4.77 12.17
N LYS A 31 3.72 4.28 12.32
CA LYS A 31 4.35 3.33 11.40
C LYS A 31 3.60 2.00 11.28
N ASP A 32 2.91 1.57 12.34
CA ASP A 32 2.11 0.34 12.34
C ASP A 32 0.94 0.40 11.33
N TYR A 33 0.37 1.58 11.11
CA TYR A 33 -0.69 1.78 10.11
C TYR A 33 -0.14 1.65 8.69
N LEU A 34 1.00 2.29 8.39
CA LEU A 34 1.69 2.13 7.11
C LEU A 34 2.05 0.66 6.88
N LYS A 35 2.57 -0.03 7.90
CA LYS A 35 2.91 -1.45 7.83
C LYS A 35 1.68 -2.30 7.50
N SER A 36 0.54 -2.04 8.14
CA SER A 36 -0.72 -2.73 7.85
C SER A 36 -1.20 -2.49 6.42
N GLN A 37 -1.02 -1.28 5.88
CA GLN A 37 -1.38 -0.96 4.50
C GLN A 37 -0.51 -1.71 3.49
N VAL A 38 0.80 -1.80 3.76
CA VAL A 38 1.70 -2.61 2.93
C VAL A 38 1.40 -4.10 3.08
N ASP A 39 1.08 -4.58 4.28
CA ASP A 39 0.64 -5.97 4.53
C ASP A 39 -0.62 -6.32 3.75
N ALA A 40 -1.60 -5.41 3.70
CA ALA A 40 -2.84 -5.56 2.95
C ALA A 40 -2.67 -5.37 1.42
N GLY A 41 -1.49 -4.96 0.95
CA GLY A 41 -1.24 -4.66 -0.47
C GLY A 41 -1.86 -3.35 -0.95
N LEU A 42 -2.34 -2.51 -0.02
CA LEU A 42 -2.93 -1.20 -0.29
C LEU A 42 -1.87 -0.11 -0.46
N LEU A 43 -0.67 -0.30 0.07
CA LEU A 43 0.45 0.63 -0.08
C LEU A 43 1.69 -0.14 -0.58
N PRO A 44 2.38 0.33 -1.63
CA PRO A 44 3.63 -0.27 -2.04
C PRO A 44 4.73 -0.05 -0.99
N ALA A 45 5.57 -1.06 -0.77
CA ALA A 45 6.66 -1.01 0.22
C ALA A 45 7.60 0.19 0.02
N LYS A 46 7.82 0.63 -1.23
CA LYS A 46 8.62 1.82 -1.56
C LYS A 46 8.15 3.07 -0.81
N TYR A 47 6.84 3.29 -0.69
CA TYR A 47 6.28 4.47 -0.01
C TYR A 47 6.37 4.35 1.51
N TYR A 48 6.38 3.13 2.05
CA TYR A 48 6.70 2.92 3.46
C TYR A 48 8.16 3.31 3.76
N GLU A 49 9.09 2.93 2.90
CA GLU A 49 10.51 3.29 3.06
C GLU A 49 10.71 4.80 2.93
N GLU A 50 9.98 5.46 2.02
CA GLU A 50 10.01 6.91 1.85
C GLU A 50 9.39 7.69 3.02
N ALA A 51 8.36 7.11 3.65
CA ALA A 51 7.71 7.69 4.81
C ALA A 51 8.56 7.52 6.08
N THR A 52 9.05 6.32 6.33
CA THR A 52 9.68 5.94 7.61
C THR A 52 11.20 6.03 7.60
N GLY A 53 11.83 6.00 6.42
CA GLY A 53 13.29 5.85 6.28
C GLY A 53 13.81 4.45 6.61
N GLU A 54 12.94 3.52 7.01
CA GLU A 54 13.28 2.14 7.33
C GLU A 54 12.94 1.22 6.15
N LYS A 55 13.85 0.31 5.80
CA LYS A 55 13.54 -0.74 4.82
C LYS A 55 12.36 -1.56 5.32
N TYR A 56 11.39 -1.79 4.44
CA TYR A 56 10.24 -2.62 4.79
C TYR A 56 10.65 -4.10 4.71
N GLU A 57 11.22 -4.61 5.79
CA GLU A 57 11.41 -6.04 5.98
C GLU A 57 10.06 -6.67 6.31
N LYS A 58 9.33 -7.06 5.26
CA LYS A 58 8.23 -7.99 5.40
C LYS A 58 8.86 -9.31 5.83
N ALA A 59 8.88 -9.56 7.14
CA ALA A 59 9.07 -10.89 7.67
C ALA A 59 8.09 -11.78 6.91
N ASP A 60 8.64 -12.68 6.10
CA ASP A 60 7.95 -13.67 5.31
C ASP A 60 6.98 -14.40 6.23
N LYS A 61 5.74 -13.91 6.33
CA LYS A 61 4.66 -14.63 6.97
C LYS A 61 4.35 -15.74 6.00
N LYS A 62 5.16 -16.80 6.10
CA LYS A 62 4.83 -18.16 5.70
C LYS A 62 3.36 -18.34 6.04
N THR A 63 2.55 -18.37 5.01
CA THR A 63 1.25 -19.01 4.98
C THR A 63 1.48 -20.47 5.34
N SER A 64 1.69 -20.74 6.63
CA SER A 64 1.43 -22.04 7.22
C SER A 64 -0.08 -22.14 7.31
N THR A 65 -0.71 -22.44 6.17
CA THR A 65 -2.05 -23.00 6.13
C THR A 65 -1.99 -24.32 6.89
N LYS A 66 -2.21 -24.26 8.21
CA LYS A 66 -2.54 -25.39 9.06
C LYS A 66 -3.90 -25.08 9.68
N ALA A 67 -4.93 -25.74 9.16
CA ALA A 67 -6.23 -26.06 9.77
C ALA A 67 -7.14 -26.43 8.59
N ASN A 68 -7.81 -27.57 8.53
CA ASN A 68 -8.02 -28.67 9.48
C ASN A 68 -8.50 -29.86 8.64
#